data_AF-G1PJS2-F1
#
_entry.id   AF-G1PJS2-F1
#
_cell.length_a   1.000
_cell.length_b   1.000
_cell.length_c   1.000
_cell.angle_alpha   90.00
_cell.angle_beta   90.00
_cell.angle_gamma   90.00
#
_symmetry.space_group_name_H-M   'P 1'
#
loop_
_entity.id
_entity.type
_entity.pdbx_description
1 polymer ?
#
loop_
_entity_poly.entity_id
_entity_poly.type
_entity_poly.pdbx_seq_one_letter_code
_entity_poly.pdbx_strand_id
1 'polypeptide(L)'
;SPPRYSKVKHLLKDLDQLMEAVLERIVAPEQPLSNATRTLNFTLWNHTPLVLIDERNPHHPVVLDLFADNHNVSASGSPAPGRACNAQQCKVAMRLCCRNGTVCTFRKFISATQAVTEWYTLQATNIFSQVPTQELVKMGYSGEQLILACLFGAEPCSYSGARVHLGQVIHPPLRFVHLWSLGLPAAASAPPPTGLKLILDLGQEDYVPFLTSTAGARLLLHEQRSYPFVKEEGIYAMSGTETSIGVLVDKLERKGKPYSQCTVNGSDVPIRNLYSDYNTTLYYQCEACIRSCFQDHMIQNCSCGHYLYPLPRGQKFCNNQEFPDWVYCYSQLRQSLGQRETCIRMCKESCNDTQYKMTISMADWPSEASEDWIFHVLSQERDQSTNITLSRKGIVKLNIYFQEFNYRTIEESAANNIVWLLSNLGGQFGFWMGGSVLCLIEFAEIVIDFLWITVIRLVAFCKSLRQRRAQARYAGPPPTVAELVEAHTNFAFQPDTANPGAYPDEQTLPIPGTPPPNYDSLRLQPLDVIESDSEGDAI
;
A
#
# COMPACT_ATOMS: atom_id res chain seq x y z
N SER A 1 25.20 7.02 -3.60
CA SER A 1 25.62 5.61 -3.74
C SER A 1 25.73 4.99 -2.35
N PRO A 2 25.22 3.77 -2.10
CA PRO A 2 25.52 3.04 -0.86
C PRO A 2 26.38 1.78 -1.15
N PRO A 3 27.47 1.49 -0.40
CA PRO A 3 28.16 2.22 0.69
C PRO A 3 29.33 3.11 0.21
N ARG A 4 29.98 3.87 1.13
CA ARG A 4 31.13 4.74 0.79
C ARG A 4 32.34 3.91 0.36
N TYR A 5 32.87 4.16 -0.84
CA TYR A 5 33.94 3.36 -1.42
C TYR A 5 35.19 3.37 -0.54
N SER A 6 35.61 4.52 -0.02
CA SER A 6 36.75 4.64 0.92
C SER A 6 36.66 3.69 2.12
N LYS A 7 35.46 3.41 2.63
CA LYS A 7 35.25 2.50 3.77
C LYS A 7 35.13 1.04 3.35
N VAL A 8 34.55 0.73 2.19
CA VAL A 8 34.35 -0.67 1.73
C VAL A 8 35.42 -1.20 0.81
N LYS A 9 36.39 -0.37 0.40
CA LYS A 9 37.47 -0.75 -0.52
C LYS A 9 38.23 -1.99 -0.06
N HIS A 10 38.40 -2.20 1.25
CA HIS A 10 39.06 -3.38 1.79
C HIS A 10 38.26 -4.68 1.57
N LEU A 11 36.92 -4.61 1.53
CA LEU A 11 36.04 -5.76 1.28
C LEU A 11 35.95 -6.09 -0.22
N LEU A 12 36.01 -5.06 -1.08
CA LEU A 12 35.83 -5.20 -2.53
C LEU A 12 37.15 -5.30 -3.30
N LYS A 13 38.31 -5.16 -2.64
CA LYS A 13 39.64 -5.12 -3.28
C LYS A 13 39.87 -6.24 -4.29
N ASP A 14 39.59 -7.49 -3.90
CA ASP A 14 39.79 -8.65 -4.77
C ASP A 14 38.82 -8.65 -5.97
N LEU A 15 37.58 -8.20 -5.74
CA LEU A 15 36.55 -8.10 -6.77
C LEU A 15 36.87 -6.97 -7.77
N ASP A 16 37.38 -5.83 -7.30
CA ASP A 16 37.76 -4.69 -8.12
C ASP A 16 38.97 -5.02 -9.00
N GLN A 17 39.98 -5.72 -8.45
CA GLN A 17 41.12 -6.21 -9.23
C GLN A 17 40.71 -7.23 -10.30
N LEU A 18 39.78 -8.13 -9.96
CA LEU A 18 39.23 -9.08 -10.91
C LEU A 18 38.42 -8.36 -12.00
N MET A 19 37.66 -7.33 -11.65
CA MET A 19 36.90 -6.51 -12.59
C MET A 19 37.81 -5.77 -13.59
N GLU A 20 38.90 -5.16 -13.12
CA GLU A 20 39.89 -4.53 -14.00
C GLU A 20 40.43 -5.53 -15.04
N ALA A 21 40.82 -6.73 -14.61
CA ALA A 21 41.31 -7.79 -15.50
C ALA A 21 40.25 -8.25 -16.52
N VAL A 22 38.98 -8.33 -16.11
CA VAL A 22 37.86 -8.66 -17.01
C VAL A 22 37.66 -7.59 -18.06
N LEU A 23 37.69 -6.31 -17.67
CA LEU A 23 37.54 -5.18 -18.59
C LEU A 23 38.69 -5.11 -19.59
N GLU A 24 39.94 -5.30 -19.14
CA GLU A 24 41.11 -5.39 -20.02
C GLU A 24 40.92 -6.50 -21.07
N ARG A 25 40.43 -7.68 -20.65
CA ARG A 25 40.20 -8.81 -21.55
C ARG A 25 39.09 -8.56 -22.58
N ILE A 26 38.03 -7.86 -22.19
CA ILE A 26 36.89 -7.54 -23.06
C ILE A 26 37.26 -6.43 -24.06
N VAL A 27 38.01 -5.41 -23.63
CA VAL A 27 38.35 -4.24 -24.45
C VAL A 27 39.57 -4.49 -25.33
N ALA A 28 40.61 -5.15 -24.81
CA ALA A 28 41.88 -5.37 -25.49
C ALA A 28 42.30 -6.86 -25.47
N PRO A 29 41.62 -7.72 -26.25
CA PRO A 29 41.83 -9.17 -26.20
C PRO A 29 43.19 -9.66 -26.73
N GLU A 30 44.02 -8.78 -27.32
CA GLU A 30 45.31 -9.12 -27.96
C GLU A 30 46.54 -8.92 -27.05
N GLN A 31 46.41 -8.30 -25.89
CA GLN A 31 47.53 -8.20 -24.96
C GLN A 31 47.70 -9.54 -24.23
N PRO A 32 48.80 -10.29 -24.44
CA PRO A 32 49.15 -11.37 -23.53
C PRO A 32 49.33 -10.75 -22.14
N LEU A 33 49.11 -11.52 -21.07
CA LEU A 33 49.38 -11.14 -19.69
C LEU A 33 50.90 -10.88 -19.50
N SER A 34 51.44 -9.86 -20.15
CA SER A 34 52.84 -9.51 -20.08
C SER A 34 53.06 -8.78 -18.76
N ASN A 35 53.65 -9.51 -17.81
CA ASN A 35 54.29 -8.97 -16.62
C ASN A 35 53.39 -8.30 -15.58
N ALA A 36 52.17 -8.80 -15.34
CA ALA A 36 51.46 -8.48 -14.11
C ALA A 36 51.68 -9.60 -13.08
N THR A 37 52.55 -9.36 -12.11
CA THR A 37 52.67 -10.05 -10.81
C THR A 37 51.41 -9.89 -9.94
N ARG A 38 50.21 -9.93 -10.53
CA ARG A 38 48.94 -9.89 -9.83
C ARG A 38 48.41 -11.31 -9.71
N THR A 39 48.61 -11.92 -8.55
CA THR A 39 47.93 -13.17 -8.18
C THR A 39 46.44 -12.88 -8.03
N LEU A 40 45.67 -13.12 -9.10
CA LEU A 40 44.22 -12.94 -9.09
C LEU A 40 43.54 -14.04 -8.27
N ASN A 41 42.58 -13.66 -7.43
CA ASN A 41 41.80 -14.60 -6.65
C ASN A 41 40.62 -15.14 -7.49
N PHE A 42 40.82 -16.32 -8.08
CA PHE A 42 39.81 -16.94 -8.94
C PHE A 42 38.64 -17.62 -8.21
N THR A 43 38.62 -17.61 -6.87
CA THR A 43 37.51 -18.22 -6.10
C THR A 43 36.15 -17.62 -6.49
N LEU A 44 36.05 -16.29 -6.53
CA LEU A 44 34.86 -15.56 -6.95
C LEU A 44 34.52 -15.81 -8.43
N TRP A 45 35.54 -15.88 -9.29
CA TRP A 45 35.37 -16.13 -10.73
C TRP A 45 34.77 -17.51 -11.01
N ASN A 46 35.27 -18.54 -10.33
CA ASN A 46 34.87 -19.93 -10.56
C ASN A 46 33.40 -20.20 -10.22
N HIS A 47 32.82 -19.44 -9.30
CA HIS A 47 31.39 -19.58 -8.95
C HIS A 47 30.45 -19.10 -10.07
N THR A 48 30.75 -17.96 -10.70
CA THR A 48 29.93 -17.45 -11.82
C THR A 48 30.84 -16.82 -12.88
N PRO A 49 31.51 -17.62 -13.71
CA PRO A 49 32.39 -17.09 -14.74
C PRO A 49 31.57 -16.41 -15.84
N LEU A 50 32.09 -15.31 -16.37
CA LEU A 50 31.61 -14.75 -17.62
C LEU A 50 32.22 -15.57 -18.76
N VAL A 51 31.38 -15.90 -19.74
CA VAL A 51 31.77 -16.64 -20.93
C VAL A 51 31.36 -15.86 -22.18
N LEU A 52 32.11 -16.03 -23.24
CA LEU A 52 31.78 -15.57 -24.58
C LEU A 52 31.15 -16.73 -25.34
N ILE A 53 29.94 -16.53 -25.85
CA ILE A 53 29.28 -17.50 -26.71
C ILE A 53 29.45 -17.02 -28.15
N ASP A 54 30.21 -17.78 -28.93
CA ASP A 54 30.36 -17.59 -30.36
C ASP A 54 29.24 -18.35 -31.09
N GLU A 55 28.29 -17.60 -31.64
CA GLU A 55 27.14 -18.13 -32.39
C GLU A 55 27.36 -18.06 -33.92
N ARG A 56 28.61 -17.87 -34.41
CA ARG A 56 28.91 -17.84 -35.87
C ARG A 56 28.44 -19.09 -36.60
N ASN A 57 28.45 -20.25 -35.94
CA ASN A 57 27.85 -21.47 -36.44
C ASN A 57 26.58 -21.80 -35.63
N PRO A 58 25.37 -21.60 -36.18
CA PRO A 58 24.11 -21.89 -35.48
C PRO A 58 23.98 -23.36 -35.06
N HIS A 59 24.64 -24.28 -35.78
CA HIS A 59 24.60 -25.72 -35.49
C HIS A 59 25.64 -26.16 -34.46
N HIS A 60 26.64 -25.33 -34.17
CA HIS A 60 27.67 -25.63 -33.19
C HIS A 60 28.19 -24.36 -32.49
N PRO A 61 27.45 -23.80 -31.52
CA PRO A 61 27.91 -22.65 -30.75
C PRO A 61 29.10 -23.04 -29.88
N VAL A 62 30.16 -22.23 -29.90
CA VAL A 62 31.36 -22.46 -29.10
C VAL A 62 31.32 -21.55 -27.87
N VAL A 63 31.52 -22.12 -26.69
CA VAL A 63 31.59 -21.38 -25.42
C VAL A 63 33.06 -21.20 -25.05
N LEU A 64 33.51 -19.96 -24.99
CA LEU A 64 34.87 -19.57 -24.64
C LEU A 64 34.86 -18.93 -23.25
N ASP A 65 35.66 -19.45 -22.33
CA ASP A 65 35.88 -18.81 -21.01
C ASP A 65 36.87 -17.64 -21.18
N LEU A 66 36.63 -16.52 -20.50
CA LEU A 66 37.49 -15.33 -20.64
C LEU A 66 38.92 -15.57 -20.13
N PHE A 67 39.08 -16.40 -19.10
CA PHE A 67 40.36 -16.68 -18.44
C PHE A 67 40.85 -18.13 -18.61
N ALA A 68 40.33 -18.90 -19.57
CA ALA A 68 40.90 -20.22 -19.85
C ALA A 68 42.30 -20.10 -20.47
N ASP A 69 43.30 -20.70 -19.83
CA ASP A 69 44.66 -20.85 -20.36
C ASP A 69 44.66 -21.83 -21.54
N ASN A 70 45.06 -21.33 -22.71
CA ASN A 70 45.26 -22.10 -23.94
C ASN A 70 46.57 -22.92 -23.90
N HIS A 71 46.75 -23.81 -22.92
CA HIS A 71 47.96 -24.63 -22.84
C HIS A 71 47.87 -26.05 -23.43
N ASN A 72 46.70 -26.50 -23.91
CA ASN A 72 46.54 -27.84 -24.47
C ASN A 72 45.93 -27.87 -25.89
N VAL A 73 46.29 -26.93 -26.77
CA VAL A 73 46.11 -27.15 -28.21
C VAL A 73 47.34 -27.91 -28.71
N SER A 74 47.26 -29.23 -28.60
CA SER A 74 48.19 -30.16 -29.25
C SER A 74 48.30 -29.82 -30.73
N ALA A 75 49.55 -29.79 -31.20
CA ALA A 75 49.92 -29.62 -32.59
C ALA A 75 49.23 -30.67 -33.48
N SER A 76 48.15 -30.28 -34.14
CA SER A 76 47.73 -30.89 -35.40
C SER A 76 47.04 -29.83 -36.25
N GLY A 77 47.61 -29.58 -37.43
CA GLY A 77 47.30 -28.47 -38.32
C GLY A 77 45.82 -28.22 -38.56
N SER A 78 45.34 -27.11 -38.01
CA SER A 78 44.19 -26.33 -38.44
C SER A 78 44.43 -24.91 -37.90
N PRO A 79 44.17 -23.84 -38.65
CA PRO A 79 44.46 -22.48 -38.19
C PRO A 79 43.71 -22.26 -36.86
N ALA A 80 44.45 -21.86 -35.83
CA ALA A 80 43.93 -21.60 -34.50
C ALA A 80 42.66 -20.73 -34.58
N PRO A 81 41.51 -21.10 -33.98
CA PRO A 81 40.38 -20.21 -33.83
C PRO A 81 40.68 -19.25 -32.65
N GLY A 82 41.84 -18.61 -32.70
CA GLY A 82 42.31 -17.64 -31.73
C GLY A 82 42.46 -16.31 -32.44
N ARG A 83 41.36 -15.61 -32.69
CA ARG A 83 41.35 -14.16 -32.92
C ARG A 83 39.94 -13.59 -32.81
N ALA A 84 39.83 -12.64 -31.88
CA ALA A 84 38.80 -11.62 -31.68
C ALA A 84 37.39 -11.98 -32.13
N CYS A 85 36.52 -12.28 -31.17
CA CYS A 85 35.10 -12.23 -31.46
C CYS A 85 34.64 -10.76 -31.47
N ASN A 86 34.26 -10.27 -32.64
CA ASN A 86 33.72 -8.92 -32.79
C ASN A 86 32.39 -8.80 -32.06
N ALA A 87 32.10 -7.61 -31.51
CA ALA A 87 30.93 -7.32 -30.67
C ALA A 87 29.56 -7.65 -31.32
N GLN A 88 29.49 -7.79 -32.65
CA GLN A 88 28.27 -8.15 -33.37
C GLN A 88 28.00 -9.67 -33.44
N GLN A 89 29.00 -10.51 -33.17
CA GLN A 89 28.93 -11.96 -33.40
C GLN A 89 29.12 -12.81 -32.14
N CYS A 90 29.71 -12.27 -31.07
CA CYS A 90 29.71 -12.90 -29.76
C CYS A 90 28.77 -12.23 -28.79
N LYS A 91 28.07 -13.07 -28.03
CA LYS A 91 27.27 -12.64 -26.89
C LYS A 91 28.00 -12.98 -25.61
N VAL A 92 28.07 -12.02 -24.69
CA VAL A 92 28.53 -12.27 -23.33
C VAL A 92 27.41 -12.96 -22.57
N ALA A 93 27.74 -14.01 -21.83
CA ALA A 93 26.80 -14.71 -20.96
C ALA A 93 27.44 -15.02 -19.61
N MET A 94 26.61 -15.12 -18.57
CA MET A 94 27.03 -15.69 -17.29
C MET A 94 26.71 -17.18 -17.29
N ARG A 95 27.72 -18.00 -16.98
CA ARG A 95 27.51 -19.44 -16.75
C ARG A 95 27.09 -19.66 -15.30
N LEU A 96 25.87 -20.15 -15.12
CA LEU A 96 25.29 -20.46 -13.80
C LEU A 96 25.17 -21.96 -13.66
N CYS A 97 25.92 -22.56 -12.75
CA CYS A 97 25.91 -24.00 -12.55
C CYS A 97 25.32 -24.39 -11.20
N CYS A 98 24.80 -25.61 -11.12
CA CYS A 98 24.27 -26.24 -9.92
C CYS A 98 24.80 -27.68 -9.81
N ARG A 99 24.78 -28.27 -8.60
CA ARG A 99 25.25 -29.64 -8.32
C ARG A 99 26.69 -29.86 -8.79
N ASN A 100 27.62 -29.06 -8.25
CA ASN A 100 29.06 -29.12 -8.55
C ASN A 100 29.40 -29.05 -10.06
N GLY A 101 28.65 -28.28 -10.84
CA GLY A 101 28.97 -28.04 -12.26
C GLY A 101 28.29 -28.99 -13.26
N THR A 102 27.43 -29.91 -12.82
CA THR A 102 26.79 -30.89 -13.70
C THR A 102 25.64 -30.30 -14.53
N VAL A 103 24.87 -29.37 -13.96
CA VAL A 103 23.76 -28.69 -14.63
C VAL A 103 24.09 -27.21 -14.72
N CYS A 104 24.39 -26.73 -15.93
CA CYS A 104 24.70 -25.32 -16.17
C CYS A 104 23.68 -24.69 -17.13
N THR A 105 23.27 -23.47 -16.81
CA THR A 105 22.48 -22.59 -17.68
C THR A 105 23.27 -21.33 -18.00
N PHE A 106 22.95 -20.69 -19.13
CA PHE A 106 23.63 -19.49 -19.58
C PHE A 106 22.66 -18.33 -19.59
N ARG A 107 22.93 -17.31 -18.76
CA ARG A 107 22.20 -16.04 -18.81
C ARG A 107 22.86 -15.16 -19.87
N LYS A 108 22.26 -15.10 -21.06
CA LYS A 108 22.75 -14.29 -22.19
C LYS A 108 22.45 -12.82 -21.98
N PHE A 109 23.38 -11.95 -22.35
CA PHE A 109 23.22 -10.49 -22.34
C PHE A 109 23.32 -9.92 -23.75
N ILE A 110 22.68 -8.78 -23.97
CA ILE A 110 22.72 -8.06 -25.26
C ILE A 110 23.98 -7.21 -25.36
N SER A 111 24.43 -6.64 -24.24
CA SER A 111 25.62 -5.79 -24.16
C SER A 111 26.61 -6.30 -23.12
N ALA A 112 27.91 -6.18 -23.40
CA ALA A 112 28.97 -6.43 -22.45
C ALA A 112 28.89 -5.50 -21.21
N THR A 113 28.50 -4.23 -21.39
CA THR A 113 28.34 -3.29 -20.28
C THR A 113 27.29 -3.76 -19.28
N GLN A 114 26.17 -4.29 -19.77
CA GLN A 114 25.10 -4.85 -18.94
C GLN A 114 25.56 -6.13 -18.23
N ALA A 115 26.26 -7.02 -18.94
CA ALA A 115 26.77 -8.27 -18.39
C ALA A 115 27.73 -8.02 -17.22
N VAL A 116 28.69 -7.12 -17.41
CA VAL A 116 29.70 -6.76 -16.41
C VAL A 116 29.06 -6.09 -15.18
N THR A 117 28.11 -5.19 -15.39
CA THR A 117 27.40 -4.51 -14.28
C THR A 117 26.55 -5.49 -13.45
N GLU A 118 25.78 -6.37 -14.11
CA GLU A 118 24.97 -7.38 -13.42
C GLU A 118 25.85 -8.42 -12.71
N TRP A 119 26.97 -8.83 -13.32
CA TRP A 119 27.94 -9.73 -12.70
C TRP A 119 28.56 -9.11 -11.45
N TYR A 120 29.03 -7.87 -11.52
CA TYR A 120 29.59 -7.16 -10.36
C TYR A 120 28.56 -7.02 -9.25
N THR A 121 27.32 -6.63 -9.59
CA THR A 121 26.22 -6.51 -8.62
C THR A 121 25.96 -7.82 -7.88
N LEU A 122 26.02 -8.95 -8.59
CA LEU A 122 25.83 -10.28 -8.01
C LEU A 122 26.97 -10.68 -7.07
N GLN A 123 28.21 -10.45 -7.50
CA GLN A 123 29.40 -10.74 -6.68
C GLN A 123 29.46 -9.86 -5.44
N ALA A 124 29.21 -8.56 -5.59
CA ALA A 124 29.11 -7.61 -4.49
C ALA A 124 28.01 -8.04 -3.50
N THR A 125 26.85 -8.48 -4.00
CA THR A 125 25.75 -8.99 -3.17
C THR A 125 26.19 -10.16 -2.29
N ASN A 126 26.99 -11.10 -2.83
CA ASN A 126 27.54 -12.22 -2.05
C ASN A 126 28.56 -11.77 -0.99
N ILE A 127 29.38 -10.77 -1.29
CA ILE A 127 30.34 -10.23 -0.31
C ILE A 127 29.58 -9.55 0.83
N PHE A 128 28.64 -8.67 0.47
CA PHE A 128 27.91 -7.90 1.46
C PHE A 128 26.91 -8.72 2.29
N SER A 129 26.44 -9.87 1.79
CA SER A 129 25.57 -10.77 2.57
C SER A 129 26.25 -11.42 3.76
N GLN A 130 27.59 -11.46 3.77
CA GLN A 130 28.39 -12.01 4.86
C GLN A 130 28.73 -10.97 5.93
N VAL A 131 28.54 -9.67 5.63
CA VAL A 131 28.87 -8.58 6.55
C VAL A 131 27.65 -8.28 7.45
N PRO A 132 27.82 -8.18 8.78
CA PRO A 132 26.74 -7.81 9.68
C PRO A 132 26.11 -6.46 9.32
N THR A 133 24.77 -6.38 9.39
CA THR A 133 24.02 -5.17 9.00
C THR A 133 24.48 -3.92 9.77
N GLN A 134 24.78 -4.04 11.07
CA GLN A 134 25.24 -2.91 11.88
C GLN A 134 26.56 -2.30 11.39
N GLU A 135 27.44 -3.13 10.84
CA GLU A 135 28.74 -2.69 10.35
C GLU A 135 28.59 -2.02 8.98
N LEU A 136 27.80 -2.62 8.09
CA LEU A 136 27.43 -2.02 6.81
C LEU A 136 26.83 -0.61 6.99
N VAL A 137 26.04 -0.40 8.05
CA VAL A 137 25.47 0.92 8.35
C VAL A 137 26.54 1.97 8.59
N LYS A 138 27.59 1.63 9.35
CA LYS A 138 28.70 2.55 9.65
C LYS A 138 29.54 2.87 8.42
N MET A 139 29.53 1.99 7.43
CA MET A 139 30.20 2.16 6.13
C MET A 139 29.42 3.05 5.16
N GLY A 140 28.19 3.46 5.51
CA GLY A 140 27.38 4.38 4.74
C GLY A 140 27.75 5.85 4.84
N TYR A 141 26.98 6.66 4.11
CA TYR A 141 26.91 8.09 4.32
C TYR A 141 26.06 8.37 5.57
N SER A 142 26.58 9.19 6.49
CA SER A 142 25.76 9.72 7.58
C SER A 142 24.83 10.81 7.05
N GLY A 143 23.71 11.03 7.74
CA GLY A 143 22.83 12.14 7.39
C GLY A 143 23.55 13.48 7.42
N GLU A 144 24.30 13.75 8.48
CA GLU A 144 25.05 15.01 8.65
C GLU A 144 26.02 15.29 7.50
N GLN A 145 26.58 14.25 6.87
CA GLN A 145 27.41 14.42 5.69
C GLN A 145 26.57 14.67 4.43
N LEU A 146 25.43 14.00 4.28
CA LEU A 146 24.61 14.10 3.07
C LEU A 146 23.83 15.42 2.99
N ILE A 147 23.27 15.91 4.10
CA ILE A 147 22.40 17.10 4.14
C ILE A 147 23.18 18.24 4.79
N LEU A 148 23.52 19.24 3.99
CA LEU A 148 24.23 20.44 4.45
C LEU A 148 23.27 21.44 5.07
N ALA A 149 22.16 21.71 4.39
CA ALA A 149 21.16 22.67 4.84
C ALA A 149 19.74 22.11 4.71
N CYS A 150 18.90 22.45 5.68
CA CYS A 150 17.51 22.04 5.74
C CYS A 150 16.64 23.20 6.24
N LEU A 151 15.64 23.57 5.44
CA LEU A 151 14.68 24.62 5.77
C LEU A 151 13.27 24.17 5.39
N PHE A 152 12.33 24.25 6.32
CA PHE A 152 10.92 24.02 6.04
C PHE A 152 10.13 25.31 6.31
N GLY A 153 9.63 25.92 5.23
CA GLY A 153 9.04 27.26 5.30
C GLY A 153 10.08 28.27 5.78
N ALA A 154 9.93 28.74 7.02
CA ALA A 154 10.85 29.67 7.68
C ALA A 154 11.62 29.02 8.85
N GLU A 155 11.33 27.77 9.21
CA GLU A 155 11.97 27.09 10.35
C GLU A 155 13.13 26.19 9.86
N PRO A 156 14.33 26.32 10.45
CA PRO A 156 15.43 25.40 10.16
C PRO A 156 15.12 24.00 10.71
N CYS A 157 15.47 22.96 9.94
CA CYS A 157 15.35 21.57 10.40
C CYS A 157 16.70 21.02 10.86
N SER A 158 16.67 20.24 11.93
CA SER A 158 17.84 19.55 12.50
C SER A 158 17.55 18.06 12.67
N TYR A 159 18.61 17.25 12.66
CA TYR A 159 18.56 15.81 12.84
C TYR A 159 17.86 15.35 14.13
N SER A 160 17.89 16.18 15.18
CA SER A 160 17.31 15.88 16.48
C SER A 160 16.14 16.82 16.87
N GLY A 161 15.56 17.55 15.92
CA GLY A 161 14.49 18.51 16.18
C GLY A 161 13.14 17.85 16.53
N ALA A 162 12.32 18.52 17.35
CA ALA A 162 11.03 18.01 17.85
C ALA A 162 9.83 18.19 16.88
N ARG A 163 9.99 18.95 15.78
CA ARG A 163 8.90 19.27 14.82
C ARG A 163 9.06 18.62 13.44
N VAL A 164 10.31 18.53 12.97
CA VAL A 164 10.70 17.86 11.74
C VAL A 164 11.73 16.81 12.12
N HIS A 165 11.35 15.54 12.00
CA HIS A 165 12.24 14.43 12.33
C HIS A 165 12.92 13.93 11.06
N LEU A 166 14.22 14.17 10.97
CA LEU A 166 15.12 13.52 10.03
C LEU A 166 15.54 12.18 10.64
N GLY A 167 14.84 11.12 10.27
CA GLY A 167 15.17 9.77 10.69
C GLY A 167 16.08 9.11 9.67
N GLN A 168 17.22 8.57 10.09
CA GLN A 168 17.92 7.59 9.27
C GLN A 168 17.22 6.24 9.46
N VAL A 169 16.46 5.79 8.46
CA VAL A 169 16.00 4.40 8.44
C VAL A 169 16.99 3.60 7.63
N ILE A 170 17.63 2.68 8.33
CA ILE A 170 18.52 1.72 7.73
C ILE A 170 17.63 0.71 7.01
N HIS A 171 17.66 0.70 5.67
CA HIS A 171 17.03 -0.37 4.91
C HIS A 171 18.07 -1.44 4.63
N PRO A 172 17.89 -2.65 5.19
CA PRO A 172 18.76 -3.73 4.84
C PRO A 172 18.58 -4.07 3.35
N PRO A 173 19.68 -4.26 2.62
CA PRO A 173 21.01 -4.37 3.19
C PRO A 173 22.01 -3.27 2.72
N LEU A 174 21.68 -2.47 1.70
CA LEU A 174 22.52 -1.37 1.20
C LEU A 174 21.68 -0.22 0.65
N ARG A 175 20.67 0.25 1.38
CA ARG A 175 20.09 1.54 1.04
C ARG A 175 19.97 2.39 2.29
N PHE A 176 20.90 3.32 2.41
CA PHE A 176 20.73 4.48 3.27
C PHE A 176 19.59 5.29 2.69
N VAL A 177 18.41 5.21 3.31
CA VAL A 177 17.31 6.11 3.00
C VAL A 177 17.17 6.99 4.23
N HIS A 178 17.40 8.28 4.04
CA HIS A 178 17.03 9.26 5.04
C HIS A 178 15.54 9.49 4.86
N LEU A 179 14.74 8.99 5.81
CA LEU A 179 13.32 9.28 5.83
C LEU A 179 13.13 10.64 6.45
N TRP A 180 12.37 11.44 5.74
CA TRP A 180 11.93 12.72 6.22
C TRP A 180 10.48 12.58 6.68
N SER A 181 10.25 12.75 7.99
CA SER A 181 8.90 12.77 8.53
C SER A 181 8.57 14.17 9.03
N LEU A 182 7.66 14.82 8.32
CA LEU A 182 6.99 16.04 8.77
C LEU A 182 6.06 15.67 9.93
N GLY A 183 6.25 16.32 11.08
CA GLY A 183 5.24 16.28 12.13
C GLY A 183 3.92 16.88 11.61
N LEU A 184 2.81 16.18 11.88
CA LEU A 184 1.44 16.57 11.51
C LEU A 184 1.06 18.06 11.78
N PRO A 185 1.58 18.78 12.80
CA PRO A 185 1.24 20.18 13.00
C PRO A 185 1.85 21.15 11.98
N ALA A 186 2.97 20.81 11.35
CA ALA A 186 3.76 21.73 10.52
C ALA A 186 3.23 21.86 9.08
N ALA A 187 2.62 20.79 8.54
CA ALA A 187 2.07 20.80 7.18
C ALA A 187 0.71 21.52 7.09
N ALA A 188 -0.06 21.54 8.18
CA ALA A 188 -1.43 22.09 8.19
C ALA A 188 -1.50 23.62 8.31
N SER A 189 -0.43 24.28 8.75
CA SER A 189 -0.40 25.72 9.04
C SER A 189 0.43 26.56 8.07
N ALA A 190 0.93 25.96 6.99
CA ALA A 190 1.94 26.57 6.14
C ALA A 190 1.29 27.20 4.88
N PRO A 191 1.25 28.54 4.74
CA PRO A 191 0.66 29.20 3.56
C PRO A 191 1.58 29.06 2.33
N PRO A 192 1.05 28.90 1.10
CA PRO A 192 1.87 28.98 -0.10
C PRO A 192 2.66 30.32 -0.12
N PRO A 193 4.00 30.34 -0.28
CA PRO A 193 4.89 29.30 -0.82
C PRO A 193 5.80 28.65 0.24
N THR A 194 5.25 28.12 1.33
CA THR A 194 6.03 27.31 2.28
C THR A 194 6.23 25.89 1.78
N GLY A 195 7.49 25.44 1.72
CA GLY A 195 7.86 24.09 1.32
C GLY A 195 9.17 23.66 1.98
N LEU A 196 9.63 22.46 1.67
CA LEU A 196 10.93 21.95 2.09
C LEU A 196 12.01 22.37 1.10
N LYS A 197 13.06 23.00 1.61
CA LYS A 197 14.29 23.30 0.88
C LYS A 197 15.44 22.51 1.50
N LEU A 198 16.15 21.76 0.67
CA LEU A 198 17.32 20.98 1.09
C LEU A 198 18.51 21.33 0.20
N ILE A 199 19.69 21.37 0.81
CA ILE A 199 20.96 21.36 0.08
C ILE A 199 21.67 20.07 0.48
N LEU A 200 21.90 19.22 -0.51
CA LEU A 200 22.58 17.94 -0.35
C LEU A 200 24.00 18.06 -0.91
N ASP A 201 24.91 17.27 -0.35
CA ASP A 201 26.21 17.04 -0.95
C ASP A 201 26.45 15.55 -1.18
N LEU A 202 26.73 15.26 -2.44
CA LEU A 202 27.03 13.95 -2.98
C LEU A 202 28.54 13.85 -3.13
N GLY A 203 29.20 13.12 -2.24
CA GLY A 203 30.61 12.77 -2.40
C GLY A 203 30.82 11.80 -3.56
N GLN A 204 30.80 12.31 -4.80
CA GLN A 204 30.89 11.51 -6.03
C GLN A 204 32.23 10.79 -6.14
N GLU A 205 33.31 11.37 -5.62
CA GLU A 205 34.63 10.73 -5.54
C GLU A 205 34.63 9.46 -4.68
N ASP A 206 33.68 9.34 -3.76
CA ASP A 206 33.53 8.21 -2.83
C ASP A 206 32.52 7.16 -3.33
N TYR A 207 32.09 7.23 -4.60
CA TYR A 207 31.17 6.25 -5.19
C TYR A 207 31.88 4.94 -5.54
N VAL A 208 31.16 3.82 -5.40
CA VAL A 208 31.65 2.51 -5.84
C VAL A 208 31.59 2.46 -7.38
N PRO A 209 32.73 2.40 -8.08
CA PRO A 209 32.81 2.68 -9.52
C PRO A 209 32.02 1.69 -10.38
N PHE A 210 32.03 0.40 -10.03
CA PHE A 210 31.39 -0.65 -10.82
C PHE A 210 29.96 -0.99 -10.37
N LEU A 211 29.47 -0.41 -9.27
CA LEU A 211 28.13 -0.64 -8.75
C LEU A 211 27.17 0.52 -9.04
N THR A 212 27.66 1.76 -8.95
CA THR A 212 26.84 2.96 -9.11
C THR A 212 27.34 3.84 -10.25
N SER A 213 26.73 3.70 -11.41
CA SER A 213 27.00 4.52 -12.59
C SER A 213 26.26 5.86 -12.59
N THR A 214 25.09 5.93 -11.94
CA THR A 214 24.28 7.16 -11.93
C THR A 214 24.76 8.13 -10.85
N ALA A 215 25.19 9.31 -11.29
CA ALA A 215 25.55 10.44 -10.42
C ALA A 215 24.33 11.32 -10.14
N GLY A 216 23.78 11.19 -8.93
CA GLY A 216 22.63 11.99 -8.48
C GLY A 216 22.09 11.50 -7.14
N ALA A 217 21.13 12.26 -6.59
CA ALA A 217 20.38 11.85 -5.42
C ALA A 217 19.10 11.12 -5.85
N ARG A 218 18.64 10.16 -5.05
CA ARG A 218 17.30 9.58 -5.22
C ARG A 218 16.37 10.14 -4.15
N LEU A 219 15.20 10.60 -4.59
CA LEU A 219 14.14 11.11 -3.74
C LEU A 219 12.87 10.30 -3.94
N LEU A 220 12.14 10.04 -2.86
CA LEU A 220 10.83 9.40 -2.89
C LEU A 220 9.92 10.16 -1.93
N LEU A 221 8.73 10.54 -2.41
CA LEU A 221 7.63 11.00 -1.57
C LEU A 221 6.72 9.81 -1.29
N HIS A 222 6.49 9.53 -0.01
CA HIS A 222 5.65 8.41 0.43
C HIS A 222 4.87 8.78 1.69
N GLU A 223 3.85 7.99 2.02
CA GLU A 223 3.08 8.17 3.26
C GLU A 223 3.92 7.93 4.52
N GLN A 224 3.63 8.63 5.61
CA GLN A 224 4.44 8.61 6.83
C GLN A 224 4.59 7.23 7.50
N ARG A 225 3.64 6.31 7.29
CA ARG A 225 3.60 4.98 7.93
C ARG A 225 3.69 3.83 6.91
N SER A 226 4.26 4.11 5.75
CA SER A 226 4.52 3.15 4.68
C SER A 226 6.03 2.95 4.49
N TYR A 227 6.40 1.79 3.96
CA TYR A 227 7.78 1.47 3.65
C TYR A 227 8.21 2.17 2.34
N PRO A 228 9.35 2.91 2.33
CA PRO A 228 9.81 3.62 1.13
C PRO A 228 10.55 2.69 0.15
N PHE A 229 9.93 2.40 -0.99
CA PHE A 229 10.54 1.61 -2.07
C PHE A 229 11.35 2.48 -3.05
N VAL A 230 12.45 3.07 -2.56
CA VAL A 230 13.27 4.08 -3.28
C VAL A 230 13.84 3.60 -4.61
N LYS A 231 14.06 2.28 -4.81
CA LYS A 231 14.63 1.80 -6.08
C LYS A 231 13.62 1.82 -7.22
N GLU A 232 12.36 1.59 -6.90
CA GLU A 232 11.28 1.38 -7.86
C GLU A 232 10.47 2.65 -8.08
N GLU A 233 10.15 3.38 -7.00
CA GLU A 233 9.33 4.59 -7.05
C GLU A 233 10.13 5.89 -6.93
N GLY A 234 11.43 5.80 -6.64
CA GLY A 234 12.29 6.97 -6.44
C GLY A 234 12.66 7.67 -7.75
N ILE A 235 12.57 9.00 -7.73
CA ILE A 235 13.03 9.88 -8.82
C ILE A 235 14.47 10.33 -8.59
N TYR A 236 15.15 10.70 -9.66
CA TYR A 236 16.51 11.25 -9.59
C TYR A 236 16.48 12.78 -9.52
N ALA A 237 17.32 13.33 -8.65
CA ALA A 237 17.69 14.73 -8.65
C ALA A 237 19.14 14.87 -9.13
N MET A 238 19.34 15.79 -10.09
CA MET A 238 20.62 16.00 -10.76
C MET A 238 21.57 16.83 -9.88
N SER A 239 22.86 16.52 -9.94
CA SER A 239 23.90 17.34 -9.30
C SER A 239 24.14 18.65 -10.05
N GLY A 240 24.40 19.73 -9.32
CA GLY A 240 24.68 21.06 -9.87
C GLY A 240 23.42 21.81 -10.33
N THR A 241 22.25 21.36 -9.92
CA THR A 241 20.96 21.97 -10.25
C THR A 241 20.08 22.15 -9.00
N GLU A 242 19.16 23.10 -9.10
CA GLU A 242 18.00 23.25 -8.24
C GLU A 242 16.83 22.49 -8.87
N THR A 243 16.41 21.40 -8.22
CA THR A 243 15.23 20.63 -8.61
C THR A 243 14.02 21.09 -7.79
N SER A 244 13.09 21.76 -8.45
CA SER A 244 11.82 22.21 -7.90
C SER A 244 10.74 21.17 -8.17
N ILE A 245 10.05 20.72 -7.12
CA ILE A 245 9.08 19.62 -7.14
C ILE A 245 7.76 20.13 -6.56
N GLY A 246 6.79 20.33 -7.45
CA GLY A 246 5.41 20.59 -7.08
C GLY A 246 4.68 19.29 -6.78
N VAL A 247 4.08 19.19 -5.59
CA VAL A 247 3.40 17.99 -5.09
C VAL A 247 1.88 18.15 -5.13
N LEU A 248 1.22 17.14 -5.69
CA LEU A 248 -0.23 16.92 -5.65
C LEU A 248 -0.49 15.55 -5.00
N VAL A 249 -1.27 15.53 -3.93
CA VAL A 249 -1.69 14.30 -3.26
C VAL A 249 -2.95 13.77 -3.94
N ASP A 250 -2.88 12.58 -4.53
CA ASP A 250 -4.00 11.90 -5.18
C ASP A 250 -4.39 10.67 -4.36
N LYS A 251 -5.56 10.71 -3.72
CA LYS A 251 -6.05 9.66 -2.84
C LYS A 251 -7.22 8.93 -3.49
N LEU A 252 -7.12 7.60 -3.52
CA LEU A 252 -8.15 6.70 -4.00
C LEU A 252 -8.70 5.88 -2.84
N GLU A 253 -10.00 6.01 -2.59
CA GLU A 253 -10.73 5.24 -1.58
C GLU A 253 -11.70 4.27 -2.27
N ARG A 254 -11.28 3.01 -2.40
CA ARG A 254 -12.08 1.94 -2.99
C ARG A 254 -13.07 1.36 -1.98
N LYS A 255 -14.23 0.92 -2.47
CA LYS A 255 -15.15 0.14 -1.63
C LYS A 255 -14.65 -1.28 -1.49
N GLY A 256 -14.46 -1.70 -0.23
CA GLY A 256 -14.10 -3.08 0.11
C GLY A 256 -15.16 -4.11 -0.30
N LYS A 257 -14.99 -5.35 0.16
CA LYS A 257 -15.93 -6.44 -0.12
C LYS A 257 -17.36 -6.05 0.27
N PRO A 258 -18.37 -6.29 -0.58
CA PRO A 258 -18.35 -7.14 -1.79
C PRO A 258 -17.97 -6.46 -3.12
N TYR A 259 -17.70 -5.15 -3.14
CA TYR A 259 -17.52 -4.40 -4.40
C TYR A 259 -16.14 -4.60 -5.04
N SER A 260 -15.08 -4.55 -4.23
CA SER A 260 -13.70 -4.79 -4.68
C SER A 260 -13.00 -5.80 -3.79
N GLN A 261 -12.04 -6.53 -4.37
CA GLN A 261 -11.16 -7.47 -3.66
C GLN A 261 -9.93 -6.75 -3.08
N CYS A 262 -10.16 -5.67 -2.34
CA CYS A 262 -9.09 -4.92 -1.67
C CYS A 262 -9.01 -5.27 -0.18
N THR A 263 -7.86 -4.97 0.43
CA THR A 263 -7.61 -5.09 1.87
C THR A 263 -7.34 -3.74 2.50
N VAL A 264 -7.77 -3.54 3.75
CA VAL A 264 -7.52 -2.31 4.51
C VAL A 264 -6.24 -2.44 5.35
N ASN A 265 -6.07 -3.58 6.02
CA ASN A 265 -4.96 -3.81 6.96
C ASN A 265 -3.98 -4.90 6.51
N GLY A 266 -4.26 -5.62 5.43
CA GLY A 266 -3.43 -6.74 4.95
C GLY A 266 -3.56 -8.05 5.74
N SER A 267 -4.41 -8.11 6.76
CA SER A 267 -4.59 -9.30 7.62
C SER A 267 -5.26 -10.49 6.94
N ASP A 268 -5.93 -10.26 5.81
CA ASP A 268 -6.62 -11.25 4.98
C ASP A 268 -5.75 -11.80 3.84
N VAL A 269 -4.46 -11.44 3.82
CA VAL A 269 -3.45 -11.94 2.89
C VAL A 269 -2.71 -13.10 3.56
N PRO A 270 -2.55 -14.26 2.90
CA PRO A 270 -1.93 -15.45 3.52
C PRO A 270 -0.41 -15.29 3.73
N ILE A 271 0.23 -14.35 3.03
CA ILE A 271 1.67 -14.12 3.08
C ILE A 271 1.99 -13.19 4.26
N ARG A 272 2.94 -13.61 5.11
CA ARG A 272 3.46 -12.77 6.19
C ARG A 272 4.26 -11.60 5.61
N ASN A 273 3.93 -10.38 6.03
CA ASN A 273 4.71 -9.20 5.67
C ASN A 273 6.05 -9.17 6.43
N LEU A 274 7.17 -9.31 5.70
CA LEU A 274 8.53 -9.26 6.26
C LEU A 274 8.98 -7.84 6.63
N TYR A 275 8.28 -6.81 6.16
CA TYR A 275 8.57 -5.41 6.44
C TYR A 275 7.91 -4.91 7.74
N SER A 276 7.09 -5.74 8.39
CA SER A 276 6.41 -5.41 9.66
C SER A 276 7.34 -5.30 10.87
N ASP A 277 8.50 -5.98 10.84
CA ASP A 277 9.50 -5.92 11.91
C ASP A 277 10.14 -4.51 12.03
N TYR A 278 10.00 -3.66 11.01
CA TYR A 278 10.41 -2.26 11.07
C TYR A 278 9.21 -1.45 11.58
N ASN A 279 9.36 -0.84 12.77
CA ASN A 279 8.35 -0.01 13.46
C ASN A 279 7.75 1.15 12.62
N THR A 280 8.22 1.34 11.38
CA THR A 280 7.74 2.32 10.40
C THR A 280 6.59 1.81 9.51
N THR A 281 6.36 0.49 9.42
CA THR A 281 5.38 -0.08 8.48
C THR A 281 4.11 -0.53 9.22
N LEU A 282 3.16 0.39 9.37
CA LEU A 282 1.84 0.09 9.95
C LEU A 282 0.79 -0.18 8.87
N TYR A 283 0.97 0.35 7.66
CA TYR A 283 0.04 0.15 6.55
C TYR A 283 0.52 -0.92 5.58
N TYR A 284 -0.45 -1.68 5.07
CA TYR A 284 -0.22 -2.69 4.06
C TYR A 284 0.07 -2.03 2.70
N GLN A 285 1.18 -2.44 2.06
CA GLN A 285 1.51 -2.08 0.68
C GLN A 285 1.58 -3.35 -0.17
N CYS A 286 0.99 -3.30 -1.37
CA CYS A 286 1.01 -4.43 -2.30
C CYS A 286 2.45 -4.84 -2.66
N GLU A 287 3.34 -3.87 -2.90
CA GLU A 287 4.75 -4.10 -3.23
C GLU A 287 5.50 -4.84 -2.10
N ALA A 288 5.18 -4.54 -0.83
CA ALA A 288 5.75 -5.25 0.33
C ALA A 288 5.32 -6.72 0.35
N CYS A 289 4.07 -7.02 -0.01
CA CYS A 289 3.56 -8.38 -0.12
C CYS A 289 4.26 -9.17 -1.22
N ILE A 290 4.40 -8.60 -2.42
CA ILE A 290 5.03 -9.27 -3.56
C ILE A 290 6.49 -9.64 -3.25
N ARG A 291 7.23 -8.73 -2.59
CA ARG A 291 8.63 -9.00 -2.18
C ARG A 291 8.72 -10.01 -1.05
N SER A 292 7.81 -9.96 -0.08
CA SER A 292 7.73 -10.94 0.99
C SER A 292 7.44 -12.34 0.43
N CYS A 293 6.54 -12.44 -0.56
CA CYS A 293 6.24 -13.67 -1.28
C CYS A 293 7.45 -14.21 -2.03
N PHE A 294 8.14 -13.36 -2.79
CA PHE A 294 9.35 -13.77 -3.52
C PHE A 294 10.44 -14.28 -2.58
N GLN A 295 10.64 -13.61 -1.44
CA GLN A 295 11.60 -14.06 -0.43
C GLN A 295 11.20 -15.39 0.22
N ASP A 296 9.91 -15.59 0.50
CA ASP A 296 9.40 -16.86 1.04
C ASP A 296 9.61 -18.02 0.05
N HIS A 297 9.28 -17.84 -1.23
CA HIS A 297 9.58 -18.81 -2.28
C HIS A 297 11.08 -19.10 -2.43
N MET A 298 11.92 -18.08 -2.25
CA MET A 298 13.37 -18.25 -2.29
C MET A 298 13.89 -19.07 -1.10
N ILE A 299 13.35 -18.87 0.10
CA ILE A 299 13.69 -19.69 1.26
C ILE A 299 13.19 -21.12 1.09
N GLN A 300 11.98 -21.32 0.57
CA GLN A 300 11.41 -22.66 0.35
C GLN A 300 12.17 -23.47 -0.71
N ASN A 301 12.60 -22.83 -1.81
CA ASN A 301 13.26 -23.53 -2.91
C ASN A 301 14.79 -23.59 -2.77
N CYS A 302 15.42 -22.52 -2.25
CA CYS A 302 16.88 -22.38 -2.18
C CYS A 302 17.45 -22.53 -0.75
N SER A 303 16.60 -22.63 0.28
CA SER A 303 16.99 -22.73 1.70
C SER A 303 17.77 -21.53 2.27
N CYS A 304 17.85 -20.41 1.53
CA CYS A 304 18.50 -19.19 1.96
C CYS A 304 17.72 -17.97 1.46
N GLY A 305 17.85 -16.82 2.13
CA GLY A 305 17.17 -15.58 1.71
C GLY A 305 18.06 -14.67 0.87
N HIS A 306 17.48 -13.99 -0.11
CA HIS A 306 18.22 -13.00 -0.89
C HIS A 306 18.60 -11.81 -0.02
N TYR A 307 19.80 -11.28 -0.25
CA TYR A 307 20.33 -10.12 0.45
C TYR A 307 19.44 -8.86 0.34
N LEU A 308 18.93 -8.55 -0.86
CA LEU A 308 18.16 -7.33 -1.13
C LEU A 308 16.78 -7.24 -0.45
N TYR A 309 16.31 -8.30 0.19
CA TYR A 309 15.02 -8.33 0.87
C TYR A 309 15.24 -8.60 2.37
N PRO A 310 14.34 -8.11 3.25
CA PRO A 310 14.38 -8.46 4.66
C PRO A 310 14.34 -9.97 4.85
N LEU A 311 15.07 -10.43 5.87
CA LEU A 311 15.17 -11.84 6.18
C LEU A 311 14.32 -12.15 7.43
N PRO A 312 13.48 -13.21 7.40
CA PRO A 312 12.74 -13.63 8.58
C PRO A 312 13.69 -14.16 9.66
N ARG A 313 13.25 -14.08 10.93
CA ARG A 313 14.05 -14.51 12.09
C ARG A 313 14.39 -16.00 11.98
N GLY A 314 15.66 -16.34 12.23
CA GLY A 314 16.16 -17.72 12.21
C GLY A 314 16.63 -18.21 10.83
N GLN A 315 16.47 -17.43 9.77
CA GLN A 315 17.04 -17.74 8.45
C GLN A 315 18.39 -17.03 8.25
N LYS A 316 19.15 -17.47 7.25
CA LYS A 316 20.44 -16.87 6.84
C LYS A 316 20.37 -16.29 5.43
N PHE A 317 21.19 -15.27 5.17
CA PHE A 317 21.38 -14.75 3.83
C PHE A 317 22.16 -15.74 2.96
N CYS A 318 21.86 -15.77 1.67
CA CYS A 318 22.60 -16.59 0.71
C CYS A 318 24.06 -16.12 0.60
N ASN A 319 24.97 -17.08 0.59
CA ASN A 319 26.40 -16.87 0.36
C ASN A 319 26.97 -18.02 -0.49
N ASN A 320 28.13 -17.80 -1.10
CA ASN A 320 28.80 -18.83 -1.91
C ASN A 320 29.40 -19.97 -1.06
N GLN A 321 29.68 -19.73 0.23
CA GLN A 321 30.36 -20.68 1.12
C GLN A 321 29.40 -21.75 1.68
N GLU A 322 28.22 -21.35 2.19
CA GLU A 322 27.20 -22.27 2.71
C GLU A 322 26.27 -22.75 1.59
N PHE A 323 25.94 -21.90 0.60
CA PHE A 323 24.93 -22.19 -0.43
C PHE A 323 25.43 -21.99 -1.86
N PRO A 324 26.41 -22.76 -2.38
CA PRO A 324 27.02 -22.51 -3.70
C PRO A 324 26.04 -22.44 -4.88
N ASP A 325 24.89 -23.12 -4.79
CA ASP A 325 23.87 -23.17 -5.83
C ASP A 325 22.87 -22.00 -5.79
N TRP A 326 23.00 -21.05 -4.85
CA TRP A 326 22.03 -19.97 -4.63
C TRP A 326 21.82 -19.09 -5.87
N VAL A 327 22.89 -18.85 -6.65
CA VAL A 327 22.82 -18.01 -7.85
C VAL A 327 21.95 -18.64 -8.93
N TYR A 328 22.14 -19.94 -9.16
CA TYR A 328 21.35 -20.70 -10.12
C TYR A 328 19.88 -20.69 -9.70
N CYS A 329 19.60 -20.98 -8.43
CA CYS A 329 18.24 -21.02 -7.88
C CYS A 329 17.55 -19.65 -7.98
N TYR A 330 18.23 -18.57 -7.57
CA TYR A 330 17.72 -17.20 -7.69
C TYR A 330 17.44 -16.80 -9.14
N SER A 331 18.34 -17.14 -10.08
CA SER A 331 18.13 -16.84 -11.50
C SER A 331 16.92 -17.58 -12.08
N GLN A 332 16.72 -18.86 -11.73
CA GLN A 332 15.56 -19.65 -12.15
C GLN A 332 14.26 -19.07 -11.59
N LEU A 333 14.24 -18.74 -10.30
CA LEU A 333 13.09 -18.10 -9.65
C LEU A 333 12.74 -16.75 -10.28
N ARG A 334 13.74 -15.90 -10.51
CA ARG A 334 13.55 -14.57 -11.10
C ARG A 334 13.02 -14.62 -12.53
N GLN A 335 13.36 -15.67 -13.30
CA GLN A 335 12.89 -15.87 -14.67
C GLN A 335 11.54 -16.61 -14.75
N SER A 336 11.08 -17.22 -13.65
CA SER A 336 9.83 -17.97 -13.63
C SER A 336 8.60 -17.05 -13.59
N LEU A 337 7.82 -17.06 -14.68
CA LEU A 337 6.56 -16.31 -14.76
C LEU A 337 5.49 -16.88 -13.82
N GLY A 338 5.40 -18.21 -13.70
CA GLY A 338 4.39 -18.85 -12.86
C GLY A 338 4.54 -18.52 -11.36
N GLN A 339 5.78 -18.40 -10.87
CA GLN A 339 6.04 -17.96 -9.49
C GLN A 339 5.61 -16.50 -9.29
N ARG A 340 5.93 -15.62 -10.25
CA ARG A 340 5.52 -14.22 -10.20
C ARG A 340 4.01 -14.06 -10.20
N GLU A 341 3.30 -14.78 -11.06
CA GLU A 341 1.84 -14.75 -11.13
C GLU A 341 1.19 -15.28 -9.85
N THR A 342 1.77 -16.33 -9.25
CA THR A 342 1.32 -16.87 -7.97
C THR A 342 1.37 -15.82 -6.87
N CYS A 343 2.46 -15.06 -6.75
CA CYS A 343 2.57 -13.97 -5.79
C CYS A 343 1.58 -12.83 -6.07
N ILE A 344 1.42 -12.43 -7.34
CA ILE A 344 0.47 -11.38 -7.73
C ILE A 344 -0.97 -11.77 -7.35
N ARG A 345 -1.35 -13.04 -7.51
CA ARG A 345 -2.69 -13.53 -7.17
C ARG A 345 -2.92 -13.64 -5.65
N MET A 346 -1.87 -13.96 -4.89
CA MET A 346 -1.97 -14.06 -3.42
C MET A 346 -2.03 -12.69 -2.74
N CYS A 347 -1.32 -11.71 -3.29
CA CYS A 347 -1.31 -10.34 -2.79
C CYS A 347 -2.54 -9.57 -3.29
N LYS A 348 -3.22 -8.86 -2.37
CA LYS A 348 -4.37 -8.01 -2.71
C LYS A 348 -3.93 -6.55 -2.81
N GLU A 349 -4.71 -5.74 -3.51
CA GLU A 349 -4.51 -4.28 -3.52
C GLU A 349 -5.03 -3.64 -2.22
N SER A 350 -4.51 -2.47 -1.88
CA SER A 350 -5.04 -1.67 -0.77
C SER A 350 -6.34 -0.97 -1.17
N CYS A 351 -7.30 -0.91 -0.24
CA CYS A 351 -8.53 -0.14 -0.46
C CYS A 351 -8.26 1.37 -0.44
N ASN A 352 -7.31 1.80 0.39
CA ASN A 352 -6.88 3.19 0.49
C ASN A 352 -5.50 3.28 -0.15
N ASP A 353 -5.42 3.94 -1.30
CA ASP A 353 -4.18 4.16 -2.02
C ASP A 353 -3.92 5.66 -2.13
N THR A 354 -2.76 6.11 -1.68
CA THR A 354 -2.35 7.52 -1.80
C THR A 354 -1.11 7.58 -2.67
N GLN A 355 -1.23 8.33 -3.77
CA GLN A 355 -0.14 8.56 -4.71
C GLN A 355 0.26 10.03 -4.69
N TYR A 356 1.57 10.29 -4.76
CA TYR A 356 2.11 11.64 -4.84
C TYR A 356 2.45 11.95 -6.29
N LYS A 357 1.58 12.70 -6.97
CA LYS A 357 1.83 13.21 -8.31
C LYS A 357 2.80 14.38 -8.21
N MET A 358 3.88 14.31 -8.98
CA MET A 358 4.98 15.27 -8.93
C MET A 358 5.14 15.97 -10.28
N THR A 359 5.25 17.30 -10.26
CA THR A 359 5.74 18.08 -11.41
C THR A 359 7.14 18.56 -11.11
N ILE A 360 8.10 18.19 -11.96
CA ILE A 360 9.51 18.47 -11.75
C ILE A 360 9.96 19.56 -12.71
N SER A 361 10.60 20.60 -12.19
CA SER A 361 11.32 21.61 -12.95
C SER A 361 12.75 21.72 -12.41
N MET A 362 13.72 22.01 -13.28
CA MET A 362 15.13 22.07 -12.93
C MET A 362 15.77 23.32 -13.51
N ALA A 363 16.68 23.93 -12.75
CA ALA A 363 17.51 25.04 -13.17
C ALA A 363 18.93 24.88 -12.64
N ASP A 364 19.92 25.44 -13.31
CA ASP A 364 21.31 25.40 -12.84
C ASP A 364 21.48 26.14 -11.51
N TRP A 365 22.15 25.50 -10.55
CA TRP A 365 22.47 26.10 -9.25
C TRP A 365 23.79 25.53 -8.71
N PRO A 366 24.73 26.38 -8.25
CA PRO A 366 24.68 27.84 -8.16
C PRO A 366 24.89 28.55 -9.50
N SER A 367 24.64 29.87 -9.52
CA SER A 367 25.02 30.73 -10.66
C SER A 367 26.51 31.07 -10.61
N GLU A 368 27.11 31.45 -11.73
CA GLU A 368 28.54 31.81 -11.81
C GLU A 368 28.93 32.90 -10.80
N ALA A 369 28.05 33.89 -10.57
CA ALA A 369 28.31 34.96 -9.59
C ALA A 369 28.16 34.52 -8.13
N SER A 370 27.43 33.43 -7.87
CA SER A 370 27.17 32.95 -6.51
C SER A 370 27.98 31.72 -6.11
N GLU A 371 28.64 31.08 -7.07
CA GLU A 371 29.39 29.85 -6.90
C GLU A 371 30.43 29.95 -5.78
N ASP A 372 31.30 30.96 -5.86
CA ASP A 372 32.42 31.13 -4.93
C ASP A 372 31.97 31.28 -3.47
N TRP A 373 31.03 32.20 -3.21
CA TRP A 373 30.61 32.48 -1.83
C TRP A 373 29.72 31.37 -1.26
N ILE A 374 28.87 30.74 -2.07
CA ILE A 374 28.04 29.62 -1.62
C ILE A 374 28.94 28.46 -1.21
N PHE A 375 29.93 28.10 -2.02
CA PHE A 375 30.84 27.02 -1.67
C PHE A 375 31.70 27.33 -0.45
N HIS A 376 32.12 28.57 -0.28
CA HIS A 376 32.87 28.98 0.90
C HIS A 376 32.03 28.89 2.18
N VAL A 377 30.75 29.25 2.14
CA VAL A 377 29.86 29.14 3.32
C VAL A 377 29.58 27.68 3.63
N LEU A 378 29.22 26.88 2.62
CA LEU A 378 28.90 25.46 2.80
C LEU A 378 30.11 24.63 3.27
N SER A 379 31.33 24.94 2.83
CA SER A 379 32.53 24.26 3.30
C SER A 379 32.81 24.53 4.77
N GLN A 380 32.61 25.79 5.19
CA GLN A 380 32.79 26.21 6.57
C GLN A 380 31.76 25.57 7.52
N GLU A 381 30.50 25.46 7.10
CA GLU A 381 29.43 24.86 7.90
C GLU A 381 29.61 23.35 8.11
N ARG A 382 30.16 22.65 7.11
CA ARG A 382 30.35 21.20 7.17
C ARG A 382 31.40 20.76 8.18
N ASP A 383 32.64 21.24 8.03
CA ASP A 383 33.79 20.67 8.76
C ASP A 383 34.65 21.75 9.46
N GLN A 384 34.17 23.01 9.53
CA GLN A 384 34.91 24.15 10.08
C GLN A 384 36.34 24.32 9.52
N SER A 385 36.65 23.66 8.41
CA SER A 385 37.99 23.54 7.84
C SER A 385 37.95 23.77 6.33
N THR A 386 38.98 24.45 5.83
CA THR A 386 39.11 24.88 4.43
C THR A 386 39.65 23.80 3.50
N ASN A 387 39.87 22.57 3.99
CA ASN A 387 40.60 21.53 3.26
C ASN A 387 39.73 20.69 2.31
N ILE A 388 38.40 20.93 2.30
CA ILE A 388 37.47 20.22 1.42
C ILE A 388 36.88 21.20 0.41
N THR A 389 37.20 21.00 -0.87
CA THR A 389 36.62 21.74 -1.97
C THR A 389 35.28 21.11 -2.36
N LEU A 390 34.17 21.75 -1.96
CA LEU A 390 32.88 21.45 -2.55
C LEU A 390 32.94 21.73 -4.06
N SER A 391 32.40 20.80 -4.84
CA SER A 391 32.33 20.94 -6.30
C SER A 391 30.89 21.13 -6.73
N ARG A 392 30.66 21.84 -7.84
CA ARG A 392 29.36 21.89 -8.52
C ARG A 392 28.80 20.51 -8.85
N LYS A 393 29.67 19.51 -9.04
CA LYS A 393 29.26 18.12 -9.25
C LYS A 393 28.79 17.44 -7.95
N GLY A 394 29.20 17.91 -6.78
CA GLY A 394 28.80 17.30 -5.50
C GLY A 394 27.44 17.78 -5.02
N ILE A 395 27.11 19.04 -5.23
CA ILE A 395 25.93 19.65 -4.59
C ILE A 395 24.62 19.43 -5.35
N VAL A 396 23.51 19.35 -4.63
CA VAL A 396 22.14 19.32 -5.17
C VAL A 396 21.27 20.23 -4.33
N LYS A 397 20.47 21.09 -4.96
CA LYS A 397 19.43 21.86 -4.25
C LYS A 397 18.06 21.28 -4.59
N LEU A 398 17.26 21.00 -3.55
CA LEU A 398 15.89 20.51 -3.68
C LEU A 398 14.93 21.54 -3.11
N ASN A 399 13.84 21.78 -3.83
CA ASN A 399 12.74 22.62 -3.39
C ASN A 399 11.42 21.88 -3.59
N ILE A 400 10.85 21.33 -2.53
CA ILE A 400 9.61 20.54 -2.56
C ILE A 400 8.50 21.39 -1.96
N TYR A 401 7.44 21.63 -2.72
CA TYR A 401 6.33 22.49 -2.30
C TYR A 401 4.99 21.92 -2.78
N PHE A 402 3.90 22.33 -2.13
CA PHE A 402 2.55 21.97 -2.56
C PHE A 402 2.07 22.88 -3.69
N GLN A 403 1.40 22.29 -4.67
CA GLN A 403 0.72 23.05 -5.72
C GLN A 403 -0.58 23.70 -5.19
N GLU A 404 -1.14 24.66 -5.94
CA GLU A 404 -2.39 25.35 -5.58
C GLU A 404 -3.56 24.39 -5.35
N PHE A 405 -3.67 23.33 -6.16
CA PHE A 405 -4.49 22.16 -5.88
C PHE A 405 -3.59 21.10 -5.25
N ASN A 406 -3.60 20.99 -3.92
CA ASN A 406 -2.69 20.10 -3.19
C ASN A 406 -3.27 18.70 -2.94
N TYR A 407 -4.59 18.52 -3.09
CA TYR A 407 -5.27 17.29 -2.72
C TYR A 407 -6.43 16.97 -3.69
N ARG A 408 -6.43 15.76 -4.24
CA ARG A 408 -7.49 15.17 -5.06
C ARG A 408 -7.92 13.88 -4.39
N THR A 409 -9.20 13.76 -4.02
CA THR A 409 -9.76 12.49 -3.52
C THR A 409 -10.75 11.92 -4.53
N ILE A 410 -10.60 10.64 -4.82
CA ILE A 410 -11.52 9.84 -5.60
C ILE A 410 -12.09 8.79 -4.65
N GLU A 411 -13.34 8.97 -4.25
CA GLU A 411 -14.05 8.01 -3.40
C GLU A 411 -15.07 7.22 -4.22
N GLU A 412 -15.10 5.90 -4.02
CA GLU A 412 -16.18 5.07 -4.53
C GLU A 412 -17.33 5.08 -3.53
N SER A 413 -18.57 5.27 -3.99
CA SER A 413 -19.77 5.19 -3.15
C SER A 413 -20.72 4.11 -3.68
N ALA A 414 -21.46 3.45 -2.78
CA ALA A 414 -22.43 2.45 -3.18
C ALA A 414 -23.64 3.14 -3.84
N ALA A 415 -23.91 2.82 -5.11
CA ALA A 415 -25.06 3.40 -5.82
C ALA A 415 -26.40 3.00 -5.18
N ASN A 416 -26.48 1.76 -4.68
CA ASN A 416 -27.71 1.20 -4.09
C ASN A 416 -27.60 1.16 -2.57
N ASN A 417 -27.97 2.26 -1.92
CA ASN A 417 -28.13 2.30 -0.46
C ASN A 417 -29.40 1.56 -0.02
N ILE A 418 -29.49 1.18 1.25
CA ILE A 418 -30.69 0.51 1.80
C ILE A 418 -31.97 1.32 1.57
N VAL A 419 -31.87 2.65 1.61
CA VAL A 419 -32.97 3.57 1.33
C VAL A 419 -33.42 3.45 -0.13
N TRP A 420 -32.48 3.39 -1.07
CA TRP A 420 -32.79 3.25 -2.48
C TRP A 420 -33.37 1.87 -2.79
N LEU A 421 -32.85 0.83 -2.15
CA LEU A 421 -33.37 -0.53 -2.26
C LEU A 421 -34.81 -0.63 -1.75
N LEU A 422 -35.12 -0.05 -0.57
CA LEU A 422 -36.47 0.00 -0.03
C LEU A 422 -37.41 0.85 -0.88
N SER A 423 -36.94 1.99 -1.37
CA SER A 423 -37.70 2.87 -2.26
C SER A 423 -38.09 2.15 -3.56
N ASN A 424 -37.14 1.45 -4.18
CA ASN A 424 -37.42 0.69 -5.40
C ASN A 424 -38.27 -0.54 -5.15
N LEU A 425 -38.03 -1.28 -4.07
CA LEU A 425 -38.86 -2.43 -3.74
C LEU A 425 -40.29 -1.98 -3.46
N GLY A 426 -40.48 -0.90 -2.71
CA GLY A 426 -41.79 -0.29 -2.46
C GLY A 426 -42.44 0.25 -3.73
N GLY A 427 -41.69 0.95 -4.58
CA GLY A 427 -42.18 1.49 -5.85
C GLY A 427 -42.59 0.39 -6.84
N GLN A 428 -41.77 -0.64 -7.01
CA GLN A 428 -42.07 -1.78 -7.87
C GLN A 428 -43.22 -2.62 -7.29
N PHE A 429 -43.26 -2.86 -5.98
CA PHE A 429 -44.38 -3.56 -5.33
C PHE A 429 -45.70 -2.78 -5.46
N GLY A 430 -45.66 -1.47 -5.26
CA GLY A 430 -46.84 -0.62 -5.41
C GLY A 430 -47.33 -0.53 -6.86
N PHE A 431 -46.41 -0.43 -7.82
CA PHE A 431 -46.76 -0.35 -9.24
C PHE A 431 -47.27 -1.68 -9.80
N TRP A 432 -46.54 -2.79 -9.58
CA TRP A 432 -46.86 -4.09 -10.20
C TRP A 432 -47.92 -4.89 -9.43
N MET A 433 -47.89 -4.84 -8.10
CA MET A 433 -48.82 -5.62 -7.26
C MET A 433 -49.98 -4.77 -6.73
N GLY A 434 -50.01 -3.46 -7.01
CA GLY A 434 -50.99 -2.54 -6.44
C GLY A 434 -50.85 -2.39 -4.92
N GLY A 435 -49.73 -2.83 -4.35
CA GLY A 435 -49.53 -2.91 -2.91
C GLY A 435 -49.28 -1.53 -2.29
N SER A 436 -50.12 -1.14 -1.35
CA SER A 436 -49.97 0.12 -0.62
C SER A 436 -49.51 -0.10 0.82
N VAL A 437 -49.15 0.99 1.51
CA VAL A 437 -48.88 0.94 2.95
C VAL A 437 -50.10 0.42 3.73
N LEU A 438 -51.32 0.67 3.24
CA LEU A 438 -52.54 0.12 3.85
C LEU A 438 -52.55 -1.40 3.79
N CYS A 439 -52.12 -2.02 2.68
CA CYS A 439 -52.03 -3.48 2.57
C CYS A 439 -51.04 -4.09 3.60
N LEU A 440 -49.96 -3.37 3.92
CA LEU A 440 -49.01 -3.80 4.97
C LEU A 440 -49.61 -3.68 6.38
N ILE A 441 -50.39 -2.61 6.63
CA ILE A 441 -51.08 -2.41 7.90
C ILE A 441 -52.17 -3.49 8.08
N GLU A 442 -52.98 -3.73 7.05
CA GLU A 442 -54.00 -4.79 7.04
C GLU A 442 -53.39 -6.17 7.28
N PHE A 443 -52.26 -6.47 6.62
CA PHE A 443 -51.54 -7.72 6.85
C PHE A 443 -51.01 -7.82 8.30
N ALA A 444 -50.49 -6.73 8.87
CA ALA A 444 -50.03 -6.69 10.24
C ALA A 444 -51.18 -6.87 11.24
N GLU A 445 -52.34 -6.24 11.01
CA GLU A 445 -53.55 -6.44 11.80
C GLU A 445 -54.01 -7.90 11.76
N ILE A 446 -54.06 -8.52 10.58
CA ILE A 446 -54.40 -9.95 10.43
C ILE A 446 -53.44 -10.84 11.22
N VAL A 447 -52.14 -10.55 11.20
CA VAL A 447 -51.15 -11.32 11.97
C VAL A 447 -51.35 -11.13 13.47
N ILE A 448 -51.61 -9.90 13.93
CA ILE A 448 -51.86 -9.61 15.35
C ILE A 448 -53.16 -10.29 15.81
N ASP A 449 -54.24 -10.21 15.04
CA ASP A 449 -55.50 -10.87 15.33
C ASP A 449 -55.35 -12.39 15.34
N PHE A 450 -54.60 -12.94 14.38
CA PHE A 450 -54.28 -14.37 14.36
C PHE A 450 -53.50 -14.79 15.61
N LEU A 451 -52.48 -14.02 16.01
CA LEU A 451 -51.72 -14.28 17.24
C LEU A 451 -52.60 -14.15 18.49
N TRP A 452 -53.49 -13.16 18.53
CA TRP A 452 -54.42 -12.95 19.64
C TRP A 452 -55.43 -14.10 19.76
N ILE A 453 -56.06 -14.49 18.64
CA ILE A 453 -57.01 -15.61 18.59
C ILE A 453 -56.32 -16.93 18.91
N THR A 454 -55.11 -17.17 18.42
CA THR A 454 -54.35 -18.37 18.75
C THR A 454 -53.99 -18.42 20.23
N VAL A 455 -53.56 -17.31 20.84
CA VAL A 455 -53.32 -17.21 22.29
C VAL A 455 -54.61 -17.43 23.08
N ILE A 456 -55.73 -16.82 22.70
CA ILE A 456 -57.03 -17.04 23.36
C ILE A 456 -57.45 -18.50 23.24
N ARG A 457 -57.33 -19.11 22.05
CA ARG A 457 -57.64 -20.53 21.87
C ARG A 457 -56.72 -21.42 22.69
N LEU A 458 -55.44 -21.08 22.82
CA LEU A 458 -54.49 -21.81 23.65
C LEU A 458 -54.84 -21.70 25.13
N VAL A 459 -55.22 -20.50 25.60
CA VAL A 459 -55.65 -20.26 26.98
C VAL A 459 -57.00 -20.93 27.27
N ALA A 460 -57.96 -20.88 26.34
CA ALA A 460 -59.23 -21.57 26.45
C ALA A 460 -59.08 -23.09 26.42
N PHE A 461 -58.16 -23.61 25.59
CA PHE A 461 -57.79 -25.03 25.58
C PHE A 461 -57.13 -25.43 26.89
N CYS A 462 -56.20 -24.63 27.43
CA CYS A 462 -55.60 -24.84 28.75
C CYS A 462 -56.62 -24.74 29.90
N LYS A 463 -57.59 -23.81 29.83
CA LYS A 463 -58.69 -23.71 30.80
C LYS A 463 -59.63 -24.91 30.70
N SER A 464 -59.98 -25.35 29.50
CA SER A 464 -60.78 -26.56 29.25
C SER A 464 -60.08 -27.83 29.76
N LEU A 465 -58.76 -27.94 29.56
CA LEU A 465 -57.95 -29.01 30.16
C LEU A 465 -57.93 -28.93 31.70
N ARG A 466 -57.88 -27.73 32.28
CA ARG A 466 -58.00 -27.53 33.75
C ARG A 466 -59.41 -27.83 34.25
N GLN A 467 -60.46 -27.49 33.51
CA GLN A 467 -61.86 -27.78 33.85
C GLN A 467 -62.17 -29.27 33.74
N ARG A 468 -61.66 -29.98 32.72
CA ARG A 468 -61.73 -31.44 32.65
C ARG A 468 -60.98 -32.11 33.81
N ARG A 469 -59.87 -31.54 34.27
CA ARG A 469 -59.19 -31.98 35.51
C ARG A 469 -59.97 -31.62 36.80
N ALA A 470 -60.78 -30.57 36.81
CA ALA A 470 -61.61 -30.16 37.95
C ALA A 470 -62.96 -30.90 38.02
N GLN A 471 -63.61 -31.19 36.88
CA GLN A 471 -64.82 -32.03 36.79
C GLN A 471 -64.54 -33.50 37.09
N ALA A 472 -63.32 -33.98 36.89
CA ALA A 472 -62.88 -35.29 37.39
C ALA A 472 -62.79 -35.38 38.93
N ARG A 473 -63.01 -34.26 39.67
CA ARG A 473 -62.96 -34.21 41.15
C ARG A 473 -64.33 -34.05 41.85
N TYR A 474 -65.45 -34.05 41.14
CA TYR A 474 -66.78 -34.10 41.76
C TYR A 474 -67.48 -35.42 41.44
N ALA A 475 -67.27 -36.42 42.31
CA ALA A 475 -68.14 -37.58 42.44
C ALA A 475 -68.95 -37.40 43.73
N GLY A 476 -70.20 -36.95 43.58
CA GLY A 476 -71.16 -36.80 44.68
C GLY A 476 -72.58 -36.83 44.12
N PRO A 477 -73.52 -37.58 44.74
CA PRO A 477 -74.87 -37.81 44.19
C PRO A 477 -75.78 -36.58 44.34
N PRO A 478 -76.82 -36.42 43.49
CA PRO A 478 -77.70 -35.25 43.54
C PRO A 478 -78.66 -35.29 44.74
N PRO A 479 -78.84 -34.20 45.50
CA PRO A 479 -79.99 -34.03 46.36
C PRO A 479 -81.22 -33.51 45.58
N THR A 480 -82.37 -33.87 46.12
CA THR A 480 -83.73 -33.84 45.59
C THR A 480 -84.38 -32.46 45.54
N VAL A 481 -85.37 -32.35 44.64
CA VAL A 481 -86.27 -31.21 44.36
C VAL A 481 -87.02 -30.74 45.60
N ALA A 482 -86.50 -29.73 46.33
CA ALA A 482 -87.28 -28.99 47.34
C ALA A 482 -86.78 -27.56 47.64
N GLU A 483 -85.74 -27.05 46.97
CA GLU A 483 -85.10 -25.78 47.35
C GLU A 483 -85.12 -24.73 46.22
N LEU A 484 -86.26 -24.60 45.53
CA LEU A 484 -86.44 -23.61 44.44
C LEU A 484 -87.69 -22.74 44.61
N VAL A 485 -87.99 -22.30 45.84
CA VAL A 485 -89.14 -21.40 46.11
C VAL A 485 -88.77 -20.14 46.90
N GLU A 486 -87.56 -19.99 47.42
CA GLU A 486 -87.23 -18.86 48.31
C GLU A 486 -86.18 -17.90 47.75
N ALA A 487 -86.45 -17.36 46.57
CA ALA A 487 -85.78 -16.15 46.13
C ALA A 487 -86.63 -15.49 45.05
N HIS A 488 -87.65 -14.71 45.43
CA HIS A 488 -88.20 -13.59 44.66
C HIS A 488 -89.28 -12.87 45.50
N THR A 489 -88.87 -12.08 46.49
CA THR A 489 -89.72 -10.99 47.02
C THR A 489 -88.85 -9.76 47.30
N ASN A 490 -88.98 -8.74 46.44
CA ASN A 490 -88.47 -7.39 46.66
C ASN A 490 -89.56 -6.58 47.38
N PHE A 491 -89.29 -6.12 48.61
CA PHE A 491 -90.11 -5.16 49.33
C PHE A 491 -89.22 -4.09 49.94
N ALA A 492 -89.30 -2.86 49.43
CA ALA A 492 -88.89 -1.65 50.14
C ALA A 492 -89.67 -0.44 49.60
N PHE A 493 -90.95 -0.39 49.98
CA PHE A 493 -91.71 0.86 50.15
C PHE A 493 -91.73 1.12 51.65
N GLN A 494 -91.32 2.31 52.11
CA GLN A 494 -91.64 2.76 53.46
C GLN A 494 -91.89 4.28 53.45
N PRO A 495 -92.94 4.77 54.15
CA PRO A 495 -93.50 6.10 53.96
C PRO A 495 -93.00 7.15 54.97
N ASP A 496 -93.23 8.41 54.59
CA ASP A 496 -92.91 9.64 55.32
C ASP A 496 -93.65 9.81 56.66
N THR A 497 -92.98 10.50 57.60
CA THR A 497 -93.60 11.13 58.78
C THR A 497 -93.51 12.65 58.68
N ALA A 498 -94.67 13.30 58.77
CA ALA A 498 -94.89 14.74 58.68
C ALA A 498 -94.81 15.47 60.03
N ASN A 499 -94.52 16.78 60.00
CA ASN A 499 -95.21 17.81 60.80
C ASN A 499 -94.95 19.24 60.25
N PRO A 500 -95.83 20.23 60.52
CA PRO A 500 -96.35 21.13 59.49
C PRO A 500 -96.08 22.62 59.72
N GLY A 501 -96.21 23.44 58.66
CA GLY A 501 -96.33 24.90 58.80
C GLY A 501 -96.29 25.71 57.50
N ALA A 502 -97.49 26.17 57.09
CA ALA A 502 -97.80 27.38 56.32
C ALA A 502 -97.48 27.49 54.80
N TYR A 503 -98.56 27.41 54.01
CA TYR A 503 -98.78 27.93 52.62
C TYR A 503 -99.15 29.44 52.66
N PRO A 504 -99.13 30.24 51.55
CA PRO A 504 -99.68 29.88 50.23
C PRO A 504 -98.98 30.35 48.93
N ASP A 505 -99.47 29.75 47.82
CA ASP A 505 -99.48 30.09 46.38
C ASP A 505 -98.17 30.33 45.62
N GLU A 506 -97.72 29.43 44.73
CA GLU A 506 -98.23 29.03 43.39
C GLU A 506 -97.87 30.01 42.26
N GLN A 507 -96.81 29.68 41.49
CA GLN A 507 -96.68 29.96 40.04
C GLN A 507 -95.46 29.23 39.46
N THR A 508 -95.72 28.35 38.50
CA THR A 508 -94.79 27.46 37.77
C THR A 508 -93.98 28.20 36.69
N LEU A 509 -92.67 27.92 36.64
CA LEU A 509 -91.73 28.35 35.59
C LEU A 509 -91.65 27.32 34.43
N PRO A 510 -91.44 27.74 33.17
CA PRO A 510 -91.35 26.83 32.03
C PRO A 510 -89.94 26.27 31.76
N ILE A 511 -89.92 25.08 31.16
CA ILE A 511 -88.79 24.23 30.78
C ILE A 511 -88.10 24.78 29.50
N PRO A 512 -86.75 24.86 29.44
CA PRO A 512 -86.04 25.28 28.22
C PRO A 512 -85.91 24.13 27.20
N GLY A 513 -86.41 24.33 26.00
CA GLY A 513 -86.19 23.48 24.83
C GLY A 513 -84.93 23.87 24.05
N THR A 514 -84.11 22.88 23.71
CA THR A 514 -82.93 22.99 22.82
C THR A 514 -83.37 22.95 21.34
N PRO A 515 -82.83 23.82 20.46
CA PRO A 515 -83.12 23.77 19.03
C PRO A 515 -82.23 22.77 18.25
N PRO A 516 -82.69 22.24 17.08
CA PRO A 516 -82.00 21.23 16.28
C PRO A 516 -80.92 21.80 15.34
N PRO A 517 -79.97 20.96 14.85
CA PRO A 517 -78.84 21.39 14.02
C PRO A 517 -79.22 21.65 12.56
N ASN A 518 -78.58 22.67 11.98
CA ASN A 518 -78.74 23.12 10.60
C ASN A 518 -77.69 22.43 9.69
N TYR A 519 -78.14 21.75 8.64
CA TYR A 519 -77.29 21.23 7.55
C TYR A 519 -77.49 22.11 6.32
N ASP A 520 -76.47 22.86 5.93
CA ASP A 520 -76.45 23.60 4.66
C ASP A 520 -75.21 23.18 3.86
N SER A 521 -75.43 22.25 2.96
CA SER A 521 -74.48 21.80 1.94
C SER A 521 -74.76 22.52 0.62
N LEU A 522 -73.66 22.84 -0.09
CA LEU A 522 -73.60 23.18 -1.54
C LEU A 522 -74.05 24.59 -1.94
N ARG A 523 -73.08 25.51 -2.00
CA ARG A 523 -73.12 26.62 -2.96
C ARG A 523 -71.77 26.78 -3.66
N LEU A 524 -71.79 26.49 -4.96
CA LEU A 524 -70.71 26.71 -5.93
C LEU A 524 -70.52 28.22 -6.16
N GLN A 525 -69.28 28.70 -6.17
CA GLN A 525 -68.90 30.02 -6.69
C GLN A 525 -68.42 29.88 -8.15
N PRO A 526 -68.84 30.77 -9.06
CA PRO A 526 -68.39 30.77 -10.44
C PRO A 526 -67.04 31.47 -10.64
N LEU A 527 -66.34 31.00 -11.67
CA LEU A 527 -65.07 31.48 -12.22
C LEU A 527 -65.12 32.94 -12.66
N ASP A 528 -64.03 33.69 -12.37
CA ASP A 528 -63.65 34.88 -13.11
C ASP A 528 -62.50 34.56 -14.09
N VAL A 529 -62.70 35.03 -15.31
CA VAL A 529 -61.83 34.95 -16.48
C VAL A 529 -61.03 36.24 -16.56
N ILE A 530 -59.68 36.17 -16.63
CA ILE A 530 -58.85 37.21 -17.25
C ILE A 530 -57.76 36.53 -18.09
N GLU A 531 -58.04 36.51 -19.38
CA GLU A 531 -57.23 36.91 -20.53
C GLU A 531 -55.72 36.58 -20.61
N SER A 532 -55.42 35.99 -21.76
CA SER A 532 -54.16 35.66 -22.41
C SER A 532 -53.35 36.87 -22.87
N ASP A 533 -52.02 36.72 -22.86
CA ASP A 533 -51.15 37.35 -23.87
C ASP A 533 -50.18 36.30 -24.42
N SER A 534 -50.04 36.34 -25.74
CA SER A 534 -49.17 35.52 -26.59
C SER A 534 -48.05 36.37 -27.21
N GLU A 535 -47.06 35.68 -27.80
CA GLU A 535 -45.91 36.14 -28.61
C GLU A 535 -44.60 36.36 -27.82
N GLY A 536 -43.42 35.89 -28.26
CA GLY A 536 -43.05 35.31 -29.55
C GLY A 536 -41.63 34.70 -29.54
N ASP A 537 -41.30 34.10 -30.69
CA ASP A 537 -40.04 33.45 -31.07
C ASP A 537 -38.78 34.32 -30.93
N ALA A 538 -37.63 33.68 -30.67
CA ALA A 538 -36.40 33.86 -31.44
C ALA A 538 -35.27 32.88 -30.98
N ILE A 539 -34.85 32.02 -31.93
CA ILE A 539 -33.49 31.53 -32.27
C ILE A 539 -32.56 31.10 -31.13
#